data_AF-A0A1H5HEL7-F1
#
_entry.id   AF-A0A1H5HEL7-F1
#
_cell.length_a   1.000
_cell.length_b   1.000
_cell.length_c   1.000
_cell.angle_alpha   90.00
_cell.angle_beta   90.00
_cell.angle_gamma   90.00
#
_symmetry.space_group_name_H-M   'P 1'
#
loop_
_entity.id
_entity.type
_entity.pdbx_description
1 polymer ?
#
loop_
_entity_poly.entity_id
_entity_poly.type
_entity_poly.pdbx_seq_one_letter_code
_entity_poly.pdbx_strand_id
1 'polypeptide(L)'
;MATSALVCFIAVCDLCGYTSNDTEYGLHADSPEEAIRNVTEGFDERDGWTLTPDGRLVCNIRKDAAHEDIHAAAGSAWATTP
;
A
#
# COMPACT_ATOMS: atom_id res chain seq x y z
N MET A 1 -7.14 -31.09 15.73
CA MET A 1 -6.68 -29.68 15.65
C MET A 1 -7.90 -28.80 15.55
N ALA A 2 -7.91 -27.68 16.27
CA ALA A 2 -8.91 -26.64 16.08
C ALA A 2 -8.33 -25.58 15.14
N THR A 3 -9.07 -25.24 14.10
CA THR A 3 -8.73 -24.18 13.15
C THR A 3 -9.96 -23.31 12.95
N SER A 4 -9.75 -22.04 12.64
CA SER A 4 -10.80 -21.11 12.20
C SER A 4 -10.33 -20.39 10.95
N ALA A 5 -11.27 -20.04 10.07
CA ALA A 5 -11.01 -19.18 8.92
C ALA A 5 -11.38 -17.74 9.29
N LEU A 6 -10.56 -16.79 8.84
CA LEU A 6 -10.82 -15.36 8.96
C LEU A 6 -10.85 -14.75 7.55
N VAL A 7 -11.75 -13.79 7.34
CA VAL A 7 -11.74 -12.92 6.17
C VAL A 7 -10.96 -11.67 6.54
N CYS A 8 -10.02 -11.27 5.71
CA CYS A 8 -9.21 -10.07 5.90
C CYS A 8 -9.16 -9.25 4.61
N PHE A 9 -8.73 -8.00 4.75
CA PHE A 9 -8.46 -7.08 3.66
C PHE A 9 -6.96 -6.86 3.52
N ILE A 10 -6.49 -6.80 2.29
CA ILE A 10 -5.10 -6.45 1.94
C ILE A 10 -5.12 -5.28 0.96
N ALA A 11 -4.12 -4.42 1.05
CA ALA A 11 -3.92 -3.35 0.09
C ALA A 11 -3.41 -3.90 -1.25
N VAL A 12 -3.97 -3.37 -2.34
CA VAL A 12 -3.64 -3.76 -3.72
C VAL A 12 -3.37 -2.49 -4.52
N CYS A 13 -2.30 -2.50 -5.31
CA CYS A 13 -1.91 -1.35 -6.13
C CYS A 13 -2.82 -1.26 -7.35
N ASP A 14 -3.45 -0.11 -7.55
CA ASP A 14 -4.35 0.13 -8.69
C ASP A 14 -3.61 0.17 -10.04
N LEU A 15 -2.29 0.37 -10.06
CA LEU A 15 -1.51 0.41 -11.30
C LEU A 15 -0.97 -0.95 -11.74
N CYS A 16 -0.42 -1.72 -10.81
CA CYS A 16 0.31 -2.95 -11.14
C CYS A 16 -0.22 -4.21 -10.44
N GLY A 17 -1.26 -4.08 -9.60
CA GLY A 17 -1.83 -5.20 -8.85
C GLY A 17 -0.92 -5.77 -7.78
N TYR A 18 0.22 -5.13 -7.47
CA TYR A 18 1.07 -5.53 -6.36
C TYR A 18 0.26 -5.53 -5.07
N THR A 19 0.43 -6.56 -4.24
CA THR A 19 -0.29 -6.71 -2.98
C THR A 19 0.68 -6.70 -1.82
N SER A 20 0.33 -5.99 -0.74
CA SER A 20 1.02 -6.12 0.54
C SER A 20 0.38 -7.28 1.32
N ASN A 21 0.81 -8.52 1.04
CA ASN A 21 0.21 -9.72 1.63
C ASN A 21 1.01 -10.30 2.80
N ASP A 22 2.05 -9.59 3.25
CA ASP A 22 2.89 -10.05 4.33
C ASP A 22 2.14 -10.02 5.67
N THR A 23 1.79 -11.21 6.15
CA THR A 23 1.08 -11.44 7.40
C THR A 23 1.89 -11.04 8.63
N GLU A 24 3.22 -11.05 8.54
CA GLU A 24 4.09 -10.81 9.70
C GLU A 24 4.15 -9.32 10.07
N TYR A 25 3.86 -8.42 9.12
CA TYR A 25 3.89 -6.97 9.33
C TYR A 25 2.52 -6.33 9.57
N GLY A 26 1.47 -7.13 9.81
CA GLY A 26 0.12 -6.58 10.11
C GLY A 26 -0.56 -5.91 8.93
N LEU A 27 -0.23 -6.33 7.70
CA LEU A 27 -0.81 -5.78 6.47
C LEU A 27 -2.18 -6.40 6.11
N HIS A 28 -2.58 -7.43 6.85
CA HIS A 28 -3.93 -7.97 6.83
C HIS A 28 -4.77 -7.20 7.84
N ALA A 29 -5.88 -6.65 7.38
CA ALA A 29 -6.74 -5.78 8.18
C ALA A 29 -8.17 -6.32 8.28
N ASP A 30 -8.90 -5.87 9.29
CA ASP A 30 -10.32 -6.22 9.48
C ASP A 30 -11.25 -5.33 8.63
N SER A 31 -10.72 -4.27 8.02
CA SER A 31 -11.46 -3.36 7.13
C SER A 31 -10.60 -2.83 5.96
N PRO A 32 -11.21 -2.42 4.84
CA PRO A 32 -10.50 -1.76 3.74
C PRO A 32 -9.75 -0.49 4.17
N GLU A 33 -10.36 0.33 5.03
CA GLU A 33 -9.78 1.60 5.49
C GLU A 33 -8.52 1.36 6.32
N GLU A 34 -8.55 0.32 7.16
CA GLU A 34 -7.38 -0.09 7.93
C GLU A 34 -6.28 -0.67 7.03
N ALA A 35 -6.61 -1.45 6.00
CA ALA A 35 -5.62 -1.93 5.03
C ALA A 35 -4.92 -0.79 4.31
N ILE A 36 -5.67 0.25 3.89
CA ILE A 36 -5.12 1.45 3.26
C ILE A 36 -4.21 2.20 4.24
N ARG A 37 -4.72 2.47 5.46
CA ARG A 37 -3.96 3.16 6.51
C ARG A 37 -2.64 2.44 6.82
N ASN A 38 -2.67 1.11 6.93
CA ASN A 38 -1.49 0.32 7.26
C ASN A 38 -0.39 0.45 6.19
N VAL A 39 -0.73 0.64 4.91
CA VAL A 39 0.28 0.83 3.86
C VAL A 39 0.66 2.27 3.59
N THR A 40 -0.18 3.25 3.93
CA THR A 40 0.11 4.68 3.71
C THR A 40 0.74 5.36 4.93
N GLU A 41 0.47 4.86 6.15
CA GLU A 41 0.95 5.42 7.41
C GLU A 41 1.91 4.45 8.15
N GLY A 42 2.09 3.23 7.63
CA GLY A 42 2.81 2.14 8.28
C GLY A 42 4.34 2.20 8.26
N PHE A 43 4.92 1.19 8.90
CA PHE A 43 6.16 1.21 9.70
C PHE A 43 7.52 1.38 8.99
N ASP A 44 7.64 1.38 7.66
CA ASP A 44 8.93 1.57 6.97
C ASP A 44 8.84 2.60 5.85
N GLU A 45 9.78 3.53 5.89
CA GLU A 45 9.96 4.65 4.97
C GLU A 45 10.27 4.19 3.53
N ARG A 46 10.56 2.90 3.34
CA ARG A 46 10.91 2.34 2.04
C ARG A 46 9.72 1.76 1.29
N ASP A 47 8.62 1.47 1.99
CA ASP A 47 7.45 0.79 1.43
C ASP A 47 6.21 1.68 1.33
N GLY A 48 6.29 2.95 1.72
CA GLY A 48 5.12 3.81 1.82
C GLY A 48 4.31 3.94 0.54
N TRP A 49 3.06 3.49 0.59
CA TRP A 49 2.12 3.63 -0.51
C TRP A 49 1.57 5.05 -0.53
N THR A 50 1.01 5.45 -1.66
CA THR A 50 0.33 6.73 -1.81
C THR A 50 -1.14 6.52 -2.09
N LEU A 51 -1.98 7.08 -1.23
CA LEU A 51 -3.39 7.28 -1.52
C LEU A 51 -3.55 8.63 -2.21
N THR A 52 -3.96 8.58 -3.47
CA THR A 52 -4.19 9.77 -4.29
C THR A 52 -5.50 10.47 -3.91
N PRO A 53 -5.66 11.78 -4.21
CA PRO A 53 -6.91 12.50 -3.95
C PRO A 53 -8.15 11.92 -4.66
N ASP A 54 -7.96 11.23 -5.79
CA ASP A 54 -9.00 10.52 -6.54
C ASP A 54 -9.27 9.10 -6.01
N GLY A 55 -8.61 8.69 -4.91
CA GLY A 55 -8.89 7.45 -4.20
C GLY A 55 -8.12 6.22 -4.69
N ARG A 56 -7.21 6.38 -5.66
CA ARG A 56 -6.30 5.30 -6.08
C ARG A 56 -5.19 5.09 -5.06
N LEU A 57 -4.87 3.84 -4.81
CA LEU A 57 -3.80 3.37 -3.94
C LEU A 57 -2.64 2.85 -4.79
N VAL A 58 -1.47 3.48 -4.68
CA VAL A 58 -0.30 3.19 -5.52
C VAL A 58 0.92 2.82 -4.68
N CYS A 59 1.52 1.68 -4.98
CA CYS A 59 2.69 1.17 -4.26
C CYS A 59 3.98 1.87 -4.69
N ASN A 60 4.91 2.05 -3.76
CA ASN A 60 6.21 2.66 -4.05
C ASN A 60 7.32 1.62 -4.40
N ILE A 61 6.98 0.32 -4.41
CA ILE A 61 7.94 -0.75 -4.75
C ILE A 61 8.33 -0.76 -6.23
N ARG A 62 7.43 -0.26 -7.10
CA ARG A 62 7.70 -0.10 -8.53
C ARG A 62 8.22 1.31 -8.79
N LYS A 63 9.39 1.39 -9.44
CA LYS A 63 10.09 2.63 -9.79
C LYS A 63 10.03 2.89 -11.30
N ASP A 64 8.85 2.75 -11.88
CA ASP A 64 8.60 3.14 -13.26
C ASP A 64 7.96 4.54 -13.32
N ALA A 65 8.03 5.18 -14.49
CA ALA A 65 7.56 6.55 -14.67
C ALA A 65 6.08 6.73 -14.27
N ALA A 66 5.24 5.71 -14.48
CA ALA A 66 3.82 5.82 -14.13
C ALA A 66 3.58 5.88 -12.61
N HIS A 67 4.35 5.12 -11.83
CA HIS A 67 4.30 5.20 -10.37
C HIS A 67 4.90 6.52 -9.87
N GLU A 68 6.06 6.90 -10.39
CA GLU A 68 6.74 8.14 -10.00
C GLU A 68 5.90 9.39 -10.28
N ASP A 69 5.25 9.47 -11.44
CA ASP A 69 4.36 10.58 -11.80
C ASP A 69 3.19 10.72 -10.81
N ILE A 70 2.62 9.59 -10.35
CA ILE A 70 1.53 9.60 -9.38
C ILE A 70 2.02 10.01 -7.98
N HIS A 71 3.16 9.49 -7.53
CA HIS A 71 3.75 9.89 -6.26
C HIS A 71 4.10 11.39 -6.25
N ALA A 72 4.68 11.89 -7.34
CA ALA A 72 5.01 13.30 -7.50
C ALA A 72 3.75 14.19 -7.52
N ALA A 73 2.72 13.80 -8.28
CA ALA A 73 1.47 14.54 -8.36
C ALA A 73 0.72 14.59 -7.02
N ALA A 74 0.81 13.54 -6.22
CA ALA A 74 0.23 13.49 -4.88
C ALA A 74 1.04 14.26 -3.82
N GLY A 75 2.20 14.83 -4.18
CA GLY A 75 3.10 15.50 -3.24
C GLY A 75 3.70 14.54 -2.21
N SER A 76 3.80 13.26 -2.56
CA SER A 76 4.24 12.21 -1.66
C SER A 76 5.75 12.26 -1.44
N ALA A 77 6.19 12.16 -0.17
CA ALA A 77 7.60 12.17 0.20
C ALA A 77 8.39 10.96 -0.37
N TRP A 78 7.68 9.92 -0.81
CA TRP A 78 8.24 8.71 -1.41
C TRP A 78 8.77 8.92 -2.85
N ALA A 79 8.45 10.05 -3.49
CA ALA A 79 8.83 10.38 -4.86
C ALA A 79 10.33 10.70 -5.03
N THR A 80 11.11 10.76 -3.94
CA THR A 80 12.51 11.23 -4.00
C THR A 80 13.43 10.45 -3.07
N THR A 81 13.77 9.21 -3.43
CA THR A 81 15.08 8.65 -3.04
C THR A 81 15.60 7.74 -4.17
N PRO A 82 16.78 8.03 -4.75
CA PRO A 82 17.41 7.17 -5.75
C PRO A 82 17.85 5.81 -5.20
#